data_AF-A0A318LSI7-F1
#
_entry.id   AF-A0A318LSI7-F1
#
_cell.length_a   1.000
_cell.length_b   1.000
_cell.length_c   1.000
_cell.angle_alpha   90.00
_cell.angle_beta   90.00
_cell.angle_gamma   90.00
#
_symmetry.space_group_name_H-M   'P 1'
#
loop_
_entity.id
_entity.type
_entity.pdbx_description
1 polymer ?
#
loop_
_entity_poly.entity_id
_entity_poly.type
_entity_poly.pdbx_seq_one_letter_code
_entity_poly.pdbx_strand_id
1 'polypeptide(L)'
;MRSHSDLRAYLRSLDALVLADLLCEQAERDPELARRLLARAHPAENGELAQVSDLLDDAPPAAESVQVASVLDTLQRLLDGGTQADVAPLARRAVEKITTALGEVDEPSGAAADQLDRAVSLYARACEAHPPRPDELADWILRLAFERPGWPDVSLTPFAKPLGEKGLAHVKSTVEQVLAEPVADETAGRRRTAQRLNQEHAEVTGDVDTVVRMLSEQLPRLDVSLKIVRVLRAAGRHTEAIAHAAKALGNENGGRIRGPLVAALERAQRAPAPAPALVPESQPEPEPGPESESEPESVDVAALLAEDRGDEAWKTAAGREPAEVIPAYRDHVEQLIARKDAQSYARAAGQLRRLRTLHKRAGTADEFGSYLAELAETHRRKTRLIEEIRKARIALPKAVKQ
;
A
#
# COMPACT_ATOMS: atom_id res chain seq x y z
N MET A 1 16.72 -32.77 -52.82
CA MET A 1 15.45 -32.84 -52.05
C MET A 1 15.46 -34.10 -51.21
N ARG A 2 16.05 -34.08 -50.00
CA ARG A 2 15.88 -35.18 -49.04
C ARG A 2 14.46 -35.09 -48.48
N SER A 3 13.71 -36.16 -48.64
CA SER A 3 12.26 -36.15 -48.44
C SER A 3 11.92 -35.99 -46.95
N HIS A 4 10.84 -35.29 -46.62
CA HIS A 4 10.31 -35.24 -45.24
C HIS A 4 10.08 -36.66 -44.64
N SER A 5 9.96 -37.67 -45.51
CA SER A 5 9.81 -39.08 -45.14
C SER A 5 11.09 -39.69 -44.54
N ASP A 6 12.28 -39.36 -45.06
CA ASP A 6 13.56 -39.85 -44.54
C ASP A 6 13.86 -39.28 -43.15
N LEU A 7 13.48 -38.02 -42.94
CA LEU A 7 13.65 -37.35 -41.65
C LEU A 7 12.76 -37.98 -40.56
N ARG A 8 11.48 -38.27 -40.88
CA ARG A 8 10.59 -38.95 -39.93
C ARG A 8 11.02 -40.38 -39.60
N ALA A 9 11.58 -41.11 -40.57
CA ALA A 9 12.12 -42.44 -40.34
C ALA A 9 13.33 -42.41 -39.40
N TYR A 10 14.24 -41.45 -39.62
CA TYR A 10 15.38 -41.21 -38.72
C TYR A 10 14.92 -40.83 -37.31
N LEU A 11 14.01 -39.85 -37.18
CA LEU A 11 13.50 -39.43 -35.86
C LEU A 11 12.85 -40.59 -35.10
N ARG A 12 12.09 -41.48 -35.78
CA ARG A 12 11.50 -42.67 -35.15
C ARG A 12 12.52 -43.73 -34.70
N SER A 13 13.74 -43.69 -35.22
CA SER A 13 14.81 -44.60 -34.80
C SER A 13 15.57 -44.12 -33.56
N LEU A 14 15.40 -42.85 -33.17
CA LEU A 14 16.02 -42.28 -31.98
C LEU A 14 15.23 -42.67 -30.72
N ASP A 15 15.96 -42.75 -29.60
CA ASP A 15 15.38 -42.95 -28.27
C ASP A 15 14.56 -41.72 -27.83
N ALA A 16 13.57 -41.94 -26.97
CA ALA A 16 12.67 -40.91 -26.48
C ALA A 16 13.38 -39.77 -25.72
N LEU A 17 14.46 -40.06 -24.98
CA LEU A 17 15.25 -39.04 -24.29
C LEU A 17 16.00 -38.16 -25.28
N VAL A 18 16.62 -38.77 -26.29
CA VAL A 18 17.36 -38.05 -27.35
C VAL A 18 16.42 -37.16 -28.16
N LEU A 19 15.21 -37.63 -28.43
CA LEU A 19 14.17 -36.88 -29.12
C LEU A 19 13.66 -35.70 -28.27
N ALA A 20 13.53 -35.89 -26.96
CA ALA A 20 13.16 -34.84 -26.02
C ALA A 20 14.25 -33.77 -25.93
N ASP A 21 15.52 -34.14 -25.80
CA ASP A 21 16.65 -33.22 -25.75
C ASP A 21 16.75 -32.38 -27.04
N LEU A 22 16.62 -33.02 -28.20
CA LEU A 22 16.57 -32.32 -29.49
C LEU A 22 15.39 -31.34 -29.58
N LEU A 23 14.21 -31.71 -29.09
CA LEU A 23 13.05 -30.82 -29.08
C LEU A 23 13.22 -29.65 -28.10
N CYS A 24 13.85 -29.88 -26.95
CA CYS A 24 14.20 -28.83 -25.99
C CYS A 24 15.19 -27.84 -26.60
N GLU A 25 16.27 -28.32 -27.23
CA GLU A 25 17.25 -27.46 -27.92
C GLU A 25 16.62 -26.63 -29.05
N GLN A 26 15.63 -27.17 -29.75
CA GLN A 26 14.90 -26.41 -30.77
C GLN A 26 13.89 -25.43 -30.14
N ALA A 27 13.23 -25.80 -29.05
CA ALA A 27 12.29 -24.94 -28.34
C ALA A 27 12.99 -23.71 -27.70
N GLU A 28 14.24 -23.84 -27.28
CA GLU A 28 15.05 -22.69 -26.82
C GLU A 28 15.29 -21.65 -27.93
N ARG A 29 15.30 -22.09 -29.19
CA ARG A 29 15.56 -21.24 -30.37
C ARG A 29 14.28 -20.74 -31.04
N ASP A 30 13.16 -21.44 -30.84
CA ASP A 30 11.86 -21.12 -31.43
C ASP A 30 10.78 -20.99 -30.32
N PRO A 31 10.42 -19.75 -29.93
CA PRO A 31 9.44 -19.51 -28.87
C PRO A 31 8.02 -19.97 -29.22
N GLU A 32 7.68 -20.10 -30.51
CA GLU A 32 6.38 -20.62 -30.94
C GLU A 32 6.31 -22.14 -30.77
N LEU A 33 7.40 -22.85 -31.08
CA LEU A 33 7.53 -24.29 -30.80
C LEU A 33 7.47 -24.57 -29.30
N ALA A 34 8.17 -23.77 -28.48
CA ALA A 34 8.14 -23.86 -27.02
C ALA A 34 6.71 -23.74 -26.47
N ARG A 35 5.97 -22.70 -26.89
CA ARG A 35 4.55 -22.52 -26.52
C ARG A 35 3.70 -23.73 -26.90
N ARG A 36 3.85 -24.27 -28.12
CA ARG A 36 3.04 -25.40 -28.61
C ARG A 36 3.34 -26.72 -27.90
N LEU A 37 4.56 -26.92 -27.41
CA LEU A 37 4.94 -28.09 -26.61
C LEU A 37 4.39 -27.97 -25.18
N LEU A 38 4.56 -26.81 -24.53
CA LEU A 38 3.99 -26.53 -23.20
C LEU A 38 2.47 -26.64 -23.21
N ALA A 39 1.81 -26.14 -24.26
CA ALA A 39 0.37 -26.25 -24.42
C ALA A 39 -0.13 -27.70 -24.47
N ARG A 40 0.67 -28.62 -25.03
CA ARG A 40 0.37 -30.05 -25.11
C ARG A 40 0.70 -30.81 -23.84
N ALA A 41 1.63 -30.31 -23.03
CA ALA A 41 1.98 -30.91 -21.75
C ALA A 41 0.88 -30.72 -20.69
N HIS A 42 0.10 -29.63 -20.78
CA HIS A 42 -0.91 -29.24 -19.79
C HIS A 42 -2.32 -29.02 -20.39
N PRO A 43 -2.93 -30.01 -21.08
CA PRO A 43 -4.20 -29.82 -21.77
C PRO A 43 -5.38 -29.56 -20.81
N ALA A 44 -5.34 -30.09 -19.59
CA ALA A 44 -6.39 -29.87 -18.58
C ALA A 44 -6.38 -28.44 -18.03
N GLU A 45 -5.19 -27.92 -17.69
CA GLU A 45 -5.01 -26.53 -17.23
C GLU A 45 -5.37 -25.53 -18.33
N ASN A 46 -4.95 -25.77 -19.56
CA ASN A 46 -5.30 -24.90 -20.71
C ASN A 46 -6.79 -24.92 -21.04
N GLY A 47 -7.44 -26.09 -20.91
CA GLY A 47 -8.88 -26.21 -21.09
C GLY A 47 -9.67 -25.48 -20.01
N GLU A 48 -9.20 -25.50 -18.77
CA GLU A 48 -9.77 -24.72 -17.66
C GLU A 48 -9.54 -23.21 -17.84
N LEU A 49 -8.35 -22.79 -18.25
CA LEU A 49 -8.03 -21.38 -18.53
C LEU A 49 -8.88 -20.81 -19.67
N ALA A 50 -9.12 -21.59 -20.73
CA ALA A 50 -10.00 -21.18 -21.82
C ALA A 50 -11.44 -20.95 -21.32
N GLN A 51 -11.99 -21.91 -20.55
CA GLN A 51 -13.32 -21.77 -19.97
C GLN A 51 -13.44 -20.55 -19.04
N VAL A 52 -12.42 -20.30 -18.21
CA VAL A 52 -12.40 -19.15 -17.30
C VAL A 52 -12.24 -17.84 -18.06
N SER A 53 -11.49 -17.82 -19.16
CA SER A 53 -11.40 -16.66 -20.06
C SER A 53 -12.74 -16.36 -20.70
N ASP A 54 -13.45 -17.37 -21.23
CA ASP A 54 -14.76 -17.20 -21.85
C ASP A 54 -15.78 -16.69 -20.82
N LEU A 55 -15.77 -17.26 -19.60
CA LEU A 55 -16.57 -16.76 -18.47
C LEU A 55 -16.26 -15.32 -18.11
N LEU A 56 -14.98 -14.92 -18.16
CA LEU A 56 -14.60 -13.54 -17.91
C LEU A 56 -15.15 -12.62 -19.01
N ASP A 57 -15.25 -13.06 -20.26
CA ASP A 57 -15.71 -12.24 -21.39
C ASP A 57 -17.24 -12.12 -21.47
N ASP A 58 -17.95 -13.24 -21.30
CA ASP A 58 -19.41 -13.34 -21.49
C ASP A 58 -20.25 -12.83 -20.31
N ALA A 59 -19.61 -12.26 -19.30
CA ALA A 59 -20.26 -11.81 -18.07
C ALA A 59 -21.33 -10.73 -18.32
N PRO A 60 -22.61 -10.96 -17.97
CA PRO A 60 -23.59 -9.88 -17.95
C PRO A 60 -23.26 -8.91 -16.79
N PRO A 61 -23.54 -7.61 -16.92
CA PRO A 61 -23.14 -6.58 -15.94
C PRO A 61 -23.59 -6.88 -14.50
N ALA A 62 -24.75 -7.52 -14.33
CA ALA A 62 -25.29 -7.88 -13.02
C ALA A 62 -24.57 -9.04 -12.31
N ALA A 63 -23.85 -9.90 -13.05
CA ALA A 63 -23.12 -11.05 -12.51
C ALA A 63 -21.59 -10.89 -12.57
N GLU A 64 -21.11 -9.77 -13.12
CA GLU A 64 -19.72 -9.51 -13.42
C GLU A 64 -18.82 -9.60 -12.18
N SER A 65 -19.24 -9.04 -11.04
CA SER A 65 -18.48 -9.09 -9.78
C SER A 65 -18.32 -10.52 -9.21
N VAL A 66 -19.31 -11.38 -9.41
CA VAL A 66 -19.29 -12.79 -8.96
C VAL A 66 -18.40 -13.61 -9.87
N GLN A 67 -18.48 -13.39 -11.18
CA GLN A 67 -17.65 -14.10 -12.16
C GLN A 67 -16.19 -13.69 -12.07
N VAL A 68 -15.90 -12.39 -11.92
CA VAL A 68 -14.56 -11.90 -11.62
C VAL A 68 -14.01 -12.57 -10.35
N ALA A 69 -14.79 -12.65 -9.27
CA ALA A 69 -14.33 -13.33 -8.05
C ALA A 69 -13.93 -14.79 -8.30
N SER A 70 -14.75 -15.54 -9.06
CA SER A 70 -14.47 -16.94 -9.44
C SER A 70 -13.21 -17.08 -10.30
N VAL A 71 -13.00 -16.16 -11.24
CA VAL A 71 -11.78 -16.09 -12.07
C VAL A 71 -10.56 -15.88 -11.17
N LEU A 72 -10.63 -14.93 -10.23
CA LEU A 72 -9.53 -14.67 -9.28
C LEU A 72 -9.28 -15.86 -8.35
N ASP A 73 -10.30 -16.58 -7.91
CA ASP A 73 -10.17 -17.81 -7.12
C ASP A 73 -9.45 -18.92 -7.91
N THR A 74 -9.79 -19.06 -9.19
CA THR A 74 -9.15 -20.03 -10.08
C THR A 74 -7.70 -19.67 -10.35
N LEU A 75 -7.41 -18.41 -10.69
CA LEU A 75 -6.05 -17.91 -10.86
C LEU A 75 -5.20 -18.15 -9.61
N GLN A 76 -5.75 -17.85 -8.43
CA GLN A 76 -5.05 -18.07 -7.18
C GLN A 76 -4.75 -19.55 -6.94
N ARG A 77 -5.73 -20.44 -7.14
CA ARG A 77 -5.52 -21.89 -7.01
C ARG A 77 -4.44 -22.40 -7.97
N LEU A 78 -4.44 -21.97 -9.22
CA LEU A 78 -3.45 -22.39 -10.22
C LEU A 78 -2.04 -21.89 -9.86
N LEU A 79 -1.92 -20.63 -9.43
CA LEU A 79 -0.65 -20.06 -8.98
C LEU A 79 -0.14 -20.69 -7.68
N ASP A 80 -1.02 -20.99 -6.72
CA ASP A 80 -0.68 -21.68 -5.47
C ASP A 80 -0.27 -23.14 -5.73
N GLY A 81 -0.82 -23.75 -6.79
CA GLY A 81 -0.47 -25.08 -7.27
C GLY A 81 0.82 -25.15 -8.10
N GLY A 82 1.45 -24.02 -8.42
CA GLY A 82 2.68 -23.98 -9.22
C GLY A 82 2.49 -24.33 -10.69
N THR A 83 1.35 -23.91 -11.28
CA THR A 83 1.05 -24.11 -12.70
C THR A 83 2.22 -23.70 -13.62
N GLN A 84 2.45 -24.51 -14.65
CA GLN A 84 3.41 -24.21 -15.72
C GLN A 84 2.73 -23.51 -16.91
N ALA A 85 1.41 -23.30 -16.85
CA ALA A 85 0.69 -22.55 -17.86
C ALA A 85 0.88 -21.04 -17.64
N ASP A 86 0.94 -20.29 -18.74
CA ASP A 86 1.02 -18.84 -18.69
C ASP A 86 -0.36 -18.25 -18.37
N VAL A 87 -0.57 -17.96 -17.08
CA VAL A 87 -1.81 -17.34 -16.56
C VAL A 87 -1.74 -15.81 -16.54
N ALA A 88 -0.60 -15.20 -16.90
CA ALA A 88 -0.43 -13.75 -16.87
C ALA A 88 -1.41 -13.01 -17.79
N PRO A 89 -1.72 -13.48 -19.03
CA PRO A 89 -2.71 -12.86 -19.89
C PRO A 89 -4.11 -12.82 -19.25
N LEU A 90 -4.54 -13.91 -18.60
CA LEU A 90 -5.85 -13.97 -17.96
C LEU A 90 -5.92 -13.05 -16.73
N ALA A 91 -4.88 -13.04 -15.90
CA ALA A 91 -4.79 -12.14 -14.76
C ALA A 91 -4.78 -10.66 -15.18
N ARG A 92 -4.05 -10.31 -16.24
CA ARG A 92 -4.04 -8.96 -16.81
C ARG A 92 -5.42 -8.55 -17.30
N ARG A 93 -6.11 -9.42 -18.05
CA ARG A 93 -7.47 -9.15 -18.54
C ARG A 93 -8.46 -8.94 -17.40
N ALA A 94 -8.32 -9.70 -16.30
CA ALA A 94 -9.14 -9.51 -15.11
C ALA A 94 -8.92 -8.11 -14.49
N VAL A 95 -7.67 -7.64 -14.38
CA VAL A 95 -7.35 -6.28 -13.91
C VAL A 95 -7.98 -5.23 -14.83
N GLU A 96 -7.80 -5.36 -16.14
CA GLU A 96 -8.35 -4.42 -17.13
C GLU A 96 -9.87 -4.36 -17.04
N LYS A 97 -10.55 -5.50 -16.97
CA LYS A 97 -12.01 -5.57 -16.86
C LYS A 97 -12.55 -4.92 -15.58
N ILE A 98 -11.94 -5.22 -14.41
CA ILE A 98 -12.30 -4.58 -13.14
C ILE A 98 -12.06 -3.07 -13.19
N THR A 99 -10.93 -2.65 -13.78
CA THR A 99 -10.58 -1.23 -13.90
C THR A 99 -11.60 -0.49 -14.78
N THR A 100 -11.99 -1.08 -15.92
CA THR A 100 -13.03 -0.53 -16.80
C THR A 100 -14.38 -0.44 -16.11
N ALA A 101 -14.81 -1.50 -15.42
CA ALA A 101 -16.09 -1.52 -14.69
C ALA A 101 -16.15 -0.47 -13.57
N LEU A 102 -15.00 -0.14 -12.97
CA LEU A 102 -14.89 0.88 -11.93
C LEU A 102 -14.57 2.29 -12.46
N GLY A 103 -14.33 2.43 -13.77
CA GLY A 103 -13.97 3.70 -14.40
C GLY A 103 -15.06 4.78 -14.28
N GLU A 104 -16.33 4.38 -14.16
CA GLU A 104 -17.47 5.29 -13.97
C GLU A 104 -17.71 5.68 -12.51
N VAL A 105 -17.01 5.06 -11.56
CA VAL A 105 -17.19 5.32 -10.12
C VAL A 105 -16.18 6.39 -9.68
N ASP A 106 -16.66 7.47 -9.05
CA ASP A 106 -15.81 8.58 -8.59
C ASP A 106 -14.84 8.18 -7.48
N GLU A 107 -15.31 7.38 -6.51
CA GLU A 107 -14.48 6.80 -5.44
C GLU A 107 -14.77 5.29 -5.31
N PRO A 108 -14.02 4.44 -6.03
CA PRO A 108 -14.17 3.00 -5.94
C PRO A 108 -13.76 2.54 -4.54
N SER A 109 -14.74 2.14 -3.74
CA SER A 109 -14.56 1.67 -2.37
C SER A 109 -15.32 0.36 -2.13
N GLY A 110 -14.89 -0.40 -1.13
CA GLY A 110 -15.50 -1.68 -0.78
C GLY A 110 -15.03 -2.84 -1.66
N ALA A 111 -15.90 -3.84 -1.85
CA ALA A 111 -15.52 -5.15 -2.38
C ALA A 111 -14.86 -5.10 -3.77
N ALA A 112 -15.23 -4.15 -4.62
CA ALA A 112 -14.67 -4.05 -5.97
C ALA A 112 -13.23 -3.48 -5.96
N ALA A 113 -12.90 -2.57 -5.04
CA ALA A 113 -11.53 -2.11 -4.85
C ALA A 113 -10.64 -3.24 -4.29
N ASP A 114 -11.15 -4.02 -3.34
CA ASP A 114 -10.45 -5.21 -2.81
C ASP A 114 -10.22 -6.27 -3.92
N GLN A 115 -11.18 -6.44 -4.83
CA GLN A 115 -11.03 -7.31 -6.00
C GLN A 115 -9.94 -6.82 -6.96
N LEU A 116 -9.82 -5.51 -7.17
CA LEU A 116 -8.77 -4.92 -7.99
C LEU A 116 -7.38 -5.14 -7.37
N ASP A 117 -7.23 -4.84 -6.07
CA ASP A 117 -5.98 -5.08 -5.33
C ASP A 117 -5.56 -6.56 -5.40
N ARG A 118 -6.53 -7.46 -5.25
CA ARG A 118 -6.32 -8.90 -5.40
C ARG A 118 -5.92 -9.27 -6.83
N ALA A 119 -6.58 -8.74 -7.85
CA ALA A 119 -6.27 -8.99 -9.25
C ALA A 119 -4.85 -8.53 -9.62
N VAL A 120 -4.47 -7.31 -9.19
CA VAL A 120 -3.12 -6.77 -9.40
C VAL A 120 -2.07 -7.64 -8.71
N SER A 121 -2.34 -8.09 -7.49
CA SER A 121 -1.44 -8.99 -6.75
C SER A 121 -1.26 -10.35 -7.44
N LEU A 122 -2.34 -10.93 -7.97
CA LEU A 122 -2.30 -12.18 -8.73
C LEU A 122 -1.57 -12.01 -10.07
N TYR A 123 -1.75 -10.87 -10.75
CA TYR A 123 -1.02 -10.55 -11.97
C TYR A 123 0.49 -10.43 -11.70
N ALA A 124 0.90 -9.74 -10.64
CA ALA A 124 2.32 -9.65 -10.27
C ALA A 124 2.95 -11.04 -10.04
N ARG A 125 2.24 -11.92 -9.33
CA ARG A 125 2.65 -13.32 -9.13
C ARG A 125 2.75 -14.11 -10.44
N ALA A 126 1.78 -13.91 -11.34
CA ALA A 126 1.79 -14.55 -12.65
C ALA A 126 2.97 -14.08 -13.51
N CYS A 127 3.31 -12.79 -13.48
CA CYS A 127 4.50 -12.25 -14.12
C CYS A 127 5.79 -12.78 -13.49
N GLU A 128 5.84 -13.05 -12.19
CA GLU A 128 7.02 -13.68 -11.58
C GLU A 128 7.21 -15.12 -12.08
N ALA A 129 6.12 -15.88 -12.26
CA ALA A 129 6.17 -17.24 -12.80
C ALA A 129 6.53 -17.28 -14.29
N HIS A 130 5.95 -16.37 -15.09
CA HIS A 130 6.19 -16.25 -16.52
C HIS A 130 6.44 -14.77 -16.87
N PRO A 131 7.69 -14.30 -16.79
CA PRO A 131 8.03 -12.89 -17.02
C PRO A 131 7.67 -12.42 -18.44
N PRO A 132 6.81 -11.39 -18.58
CA PRO A 132 6.59 -10.73 -19.87
C PRO A 132 7.83 -9.90 -20.27
N ARG A 133 7.78 -9.26 -21.44
CA ARG A 133 8.84 -8.33 -21.84
C ARG A 133 8.91 -7.17 -20.83
N PRO A 134 10.10 -6.81 -20.30
CA PRO A 134 10.24 -5.77 -19.28
C PRO A 134 9.61 -4.43 -19.66
N ASP A 135 9.80 -4.00 -20.91
CA ASP A 135 9.31 -2.72 -21.41
C ASP A 135 7.77 -2.71 -21.51
N GLU A 136 7.16 -3.82 -21.96
CA GLU A 136 5.70 -3.95 -22.06
C GLU A 136 5.03 -3.96 -20.67
N LEU A 137 5.66 -4.58 -19.68
CA LEU A 137 5.17 -4.57 -18.30
C LEU A 137 5.29 -3.18 -17.69
N ALA A 138 6.41 -2.50 -17.90
CA ALA A 138 6.61 -1.14 -17.44
C ALA A 138 5.58 -0.17 -18.07
N ASP A 139 5.37 -0.25 -19.38
CA ASP A 139 4.36 0.54 -20.10
C ASP A 139 2.95 0.28 -19.60
N TRP A 140 2.62 -0.98 -19.27
CA TRP A 140 1.33 -1.32 -18.70
C TRP A 140 1.13 -0.69 -17.32
N ILE A 141 2.12 -0.80 -16.43
CA ILE A 141 2.06 -0.19 -15.09
C ILE A 141 1.92 1.33 -15.19
N LEU A 142 2.75 1.97 -16.01
CA LEU A 142 2.76 3.42 -16.19
C LEU A 142 1.43 3.92 -16.75
N ARG A 143 0.88 3.23 -17.76
CA ARG A 143 -0.44 3.56 -18.32
C ARG A 143 -1.51 3.51 -17.24
N LEU A 144 -1.58 2.39 -16.52
CA LEU A 144 -2.60 2.18 -15.49
C LEU A 144 -2.47 3.20 -14.34
N ALA A 145 -1.24 3.57 -13.95
CA ALA A 145 -1.00 4.54 -12.89
C ALA A 145 -1.30 6.01 -13.30
N PHE A 146 -1.07 6.37 -14.57
CA PHE A 146 -1.23 7.75 -15.06
C PHE A 146 -2.58 8.03 -15.72
N GLU A 147 -3.30 7.01 -16.19
CA GLU A 147 -4.62 7.16 -16.83
C GLU A 147 -5.64 7.84 -15.90
N ARG A 148 -5.63 7.47 -14.62
CA ARG A 148 -6.41 8.17 -13.58
C ARG A 148 -5.52 8.39 -12.35
N PRO A 149 -4.97 9.60 -12.14
CA PRO A 149 -4.02 9.81 -11.06
C PRO A 149 -4.63 9.53 -9.68
N GLY A 150 -3.95 8.69 -8.90
CA GLY A 150 -4.41 8.26 -7.58
C GLY A 150 -5.28 7.00 -7.60
N TRP A 151 -5.67 6.48 -8.77
CA TRP A 151 -6.40 5.21 -8.85
C TRP A 151 -6.24 4.51 -10.22
N PRO A 152 -5.89 3.22 -10.29
CA PRO A 152 -5.61 2.35 -9.15
C PRO A 152 -4.25 2.59 -8.49
N ASP A 153 -4.16 2.27 -7.20
CA ASP A 153 -2.93 2.39 -6.41
C ASP A 153 -1.98 1.21 -6.69
N VAL A 154 -1.49 1.13 -7.94
CA VAL A 154 -0.56 0.07 -8.35
C VAL A 154 0.81 0.34 -7.73
N SER A 155 1.25 -0.59 -6.86
CA SER A 155 2.60 -0.58 -6.32
C SER A 155 3.59 -1.25 -7.28
N LEU A 156 4.80 -0.70 -7.40
CA LEU A 156 5.92 -1.26 -8.15
C LEU A 156 6.60 -2.43 -7.44
N THR A 157 6.49 -2.50 -6.10
CA THR A 157 7.22 -3.49 -5.29
C THR A 157 6.94 -4.94 -5.71
N PRO A 158 5.67 -5.35 -5.93
CA PRO A 158 5.36 -6.71 -6.39
C PRO A 158 5.89 -7.01 -7.80
N PHE A 159 6.12 -6.00 -8.63
CA PHE A 159 6.59 -6.13 -10.01
C PHE A 159 8.11 -5.99 -10.15
N ALA A 160 8.83 -5.70 -9.07
CA ALA A 160 10.28 -5.47 -9.09
C ALA A 160 11.07 -6.58 -9.78
N LYS A 161 10.79 -7.84 -9.41
CA LYS A 161 11.45 -9.02 -10.00
C LYS A 161 11.11 -9.21 -11.48
N PRO A 162 9.82 -9.25 -11.91
CA PRO A 162 9.51 -9.43 -13.33
C PRO A 162 9.90 -8.25 -14.22
N LEU A 163 9.97 -7.02 -13.70
CA LEU A 163 10.49 -5.87 -14.44
C LEU A 163 11.99 -5.97 -14.69
N GLY A 164 12.75 -6.48 -13.72
CA GLY A 164 14.21 -6.46 -13.76
C GLY A 164 14.81 -5.05 -13.92
N GLU A 165 16.11 -4.98 -14.18
CA GLU A 165 16.81 -3.68 -14.29
C GLU A 165 16.30 -2.83 -15.46
N LYS A 166 15.99 -3.46 -16.60
CA LYS A 166 15.52 -2.76 -17.81
C LYS A 166 14.15 -2.11 -17.61
N GLY A 167 13.18 -2.88 -17.09
CA GLY A 167 11.84 -2.37 -16.84
C GLY A 167 11.84 -1.28 -15.76
N LEU A 168 12.64 -1.46 -14.69
CA LEU A 168 12.79 -0.43 -13.65
C LEU A 168 13.42 0.85 -14.20
N ALA A 169 14.43 0.76 -15.06
CA ALA A 169 15.03 1.92 -15.71
C ALA A 169 14.02 2.65 -16.62
N HIS A 170 13.17 1.92 -17.34
CA HIS A 170 12.09 2.50 -18.15
C HIS A 170 11.09 3.27 -17.28
N VAL A 171 10.62 2.66 -16.19
CA VAL A 171 9.75 3.32 -15.20
C VAL A 171 10.40 4.59 -14.67
N LYS A 172 11.67 4.54 -14.26
CA LYS A 172 12.41 5.70 -13.75
C LYS A 172 12.47 6.83 -14.79
N SER A 173 12.84 6.51 -16.03
CA SER A 173 12.92 7.50 -17.11
C SER A 173 11.59 8.21 -17.35
N THR A 174 10.48 7.47 -17.41
CA THR A 174 9.16 8.08 -17.60
C THR A 174 8.73 8.93 -16.41
N VAL A 175 9.01 8.47 -15.20
CA VAL A 175 8.68 9.20 -13.96
C VAL A 175 9.48 10.52 -13.88
N GLU A 176 10.77 10.50 -14.20
CA GLU A 176 11.62 11.70 -14.23
C GLU A 176 11.13 12.72 -15.27
N GLN A 177 10.69 12.26 -16.44
CA GLN A 177 10.09 13.13 -17.47
C GLN A 177 8.84 13.84 -16.94
N VAL A 178 7.94 13.12 -16.27
CA VAL A 178 6.72 13.70 -15.68
C VAL A 178 7.05 14.67 -14.54
N LEU A 179 8.10 14.41 -13.75
CA LEU A 179 8.53 15.33 -12.69
C LEU A 179 9.21 16.60 -13.24
N ALA A 180 9.78 16.55 -14.44
CA ALA A 180 10.38 17.70 -15.11
C ALA A 180 9.34 18.62 -15.79
N GLU A 181 8.11 18.15 -16.00
CA GLU A 181 7.02 18.96 -16.55
C GLU A 181 6.70 20.17 -15.64
N PRO A 182 6.33 21.32 -16.22
CA PRO A 182 5.98 22.52 -15.46
C PRO A 182 4.75 22.28 -14.57
N VAL A 183 4.78 22.84 -13.36
CA VAL A 183 3.72 22.65 -12.38
C VAL A 183 2.48 23.44 -12.81
N ALA A 184 1.42 22.72 -13.14
CA ALA A 184 0.07 23.26 -13.35
C ALA A 184 -0.95 22.50 -12.48
N ASP A 185 -2.05 23.13 -12.08
CA ASP A 185 -3.07 22.51 -11.20
C ASP A 185 -3.62 21.19 -11.78
N GLU A 186 -3.81 21.12 -13.11
CA GLU A 186 -4.25 19.92 -13.82
C GLU A 186 -3.25 18.75 -13.74
N THR A 187 -1.96 19.07 -13.57
CA THR A 187 -0.87 18.07 -13.47
C THR A 187 -0.60 17.62 -12.03
N ALA A 188 -1.24 18.22 -11.02
CA ALA A 188 -0.97 17.94 -9.61
C ALA A 188 -1.24 16.47 -9.22
N GLY A 189 -2.25 15.83 -9.83
CA GLY A 189 -2.50 14.40 -9.66
C GLY A 189 -1.38 13.55 -10.27
N ARG A 190 -1.07 13.80 -11.55
CA ARG A 190 -0.03 13.08 -12.32
C ARG A 190 1.34 13.18 -11.65
N ARG A 191 1.70 14.38 -11.17
CA ARG A 191 2.95 14.63 -10.44
C ARG A 191 3.02 13.86 -9.13
N ARG A 192 1.92 13.78 -8.37
CA ARG A 192 1.84 12.97 -7.13
C ARG A 192 2.04 11.47 -7.43
N THR A 193 1.41 10.95 -8.47
CA THR A 193 1.65 9.56 -8.92
C THR A 193 3.12 9.35 -9.27
N ALA A 194 3.74 10.26 -10.04
CA ALA A 194 5.15 10.18 -10.40
C ALA A 194 6.07 10.20 -9.17
N GLN A 195 5.79 11.05 -8.18
CA GLN A 195 6.53 11.07 -6.91
C GLN A 195 6.41 9.73 -6.16
N ARG A 196 5.20 9.15 -6.06
CA ARG A 196 5.00 7.84 -5.44
C ARG A 196 5.83 6.76 -6.14
N LEU A 197 5.71 6.66 -7.47
CA LEU A 197 6.44 5.67 -8.26
C LEU A 197 7.97 5.87 -8.17
N ASN A 198 8.46 7.11 -8.13
CA ASN A 198 9.88 7.39 -7.94
C ASN A 198 10.38 6.91 -6.57
N GLN A 199 9.58 7.11 -5.52
CA GLN A 199 9.91 6.65 -4.18
C GLN A 199 9.96 5.11 -4.15
N GLU A 200 8.94 4.43 -4.68
CA GLU A 200 8.90 2.98 -4.73
C GLU A 200 10.04 2.40 -5.57
N HIS A 201 10.37 3.02 -6.71
CA HIS A 201 11.54 2.64 -7.50
C HIS A 201 12.83 2.74 -6.67
N ALA A 202 13.02 3.83 -5.92
CA ALA A 202 14.19 4.02 -5.08
C ALA A 202 14.23 3.01 -3.91
N GLU A 203 13.09 2.68 -3.32
CA GLU A 203 12.96 1.63 -2.30
C GLU A 203 13.32 0.23 -2.87
N VAL A 204 12.86 -0.09 -4.09
CA VAL A 204 13.14 -1.37 -4.77
C VAL A 204 14.60 -1.50 -5.22
N THR A 205 15.18 -0.42 -5.75
CA THR A 205 16.56 -0.41 -6.26
C THR A 205 17.60 -0.17 -5.17
N GLY A 206 17.16 0.17 -3.95
CA GLY A 206 18.06 0.52 -2.85
C GLY A 206 18.78 1.86 -3.05
N ASP A 207 18.20 2.78 -3.83
CA ASP A 207 18.72 4.13 -4.04
C ASP A 207 18.41 5.00 -2.81
N VAL A 208 19.32 4.91 -1.84
CA VAL A 208 19.23 5.59 -0.55
C VAL A 208 19.21 7.10 -0.71
N ASP A 209 19.98 7.66 -1.65
CA ASP A 209 20.06 9.11 -1.85
C ASP A 209 18.73 9.67 -2.36
N THR A 210 18.10 8.97 -3.31
CA THR A 210 16.78 9.37 -3.80
C THR A 210 15.72 9.27 -2.72
N VAL A 211 15.70 8.18 -1.91
CA VAL A 211 14.73 8.05 -0.80
C VAL A 211 14.92 9.17 0.23
N VAL A 212 16.16 9.48 0.63
CA VAL A 212 16.46 10.53 1.60
C VAL A 212 16.05 11.90 1.07
N ARG A 213 16.35 12.22 -0.19
CA ARG A 213 15.95 13.48 -0.83
C ARG A 213 14.43 13.64 -0.82
N MET A 214 13.69 12.63 -1.29
CA MET A 214 12.23 12.69 -1.37
C MET A 214 11.57 12.82 0.01
N LEU A 215 12.06 12.09 1.02
CA LEU A 215 11.56 12.23 2.38
C LEU A 215 11.94 13.59 2.99
N SER A 216 13.07 14.17 2.61
CA SER A 216 13.50 15.50 3.08
C SER A 216 12.69 16.65 2.45
N GLU A 217 12.12 16.43 1.27
CA GLU A 217 11.20 17.37 0.60
C GLU A 217 9.80 17.40 1.24
N GLN A 218 9.44 16.37 2.01
CA GLN A 218 8.22 16.36 2.80
C GLN A 218 8.34 17.31 4.01
N LEU A 219 7.22 17.87 4.48
CA LEU A 219 7.23 18.73 5.68
C LEU A 219 7.97 18.02 6.81
N PRO A 220 8.89 18.71 7.51
CA PRO A 220 9.73 18.10 8.53
C PRO A 220 8.87 17.65 9.71
N ARG A 221 8.54 16.36 9.73
CA ARG A 221 7.84 15.69 10.82
C ARG A 221 8.78 14.65 11.45
N LEU A 222 8.62 14.40 12.75
CA LEU A 222 9.44 13.42 13.48
C LEU A 222 9.38 12.03 12.85
N ASP A 223 8.20 11.59 12.40
CA ASP A 223 7.99 10.28 11.78
C ASP A 223 8.74 10.13 10.46
N VAL A 224 8.70 11.14 9.60
CA VAL A 224 9.46 11.21 8.34
C VAL A 224 10.96 11.23 8.62
N SER A 225 11.39 12.02 9.60
CA SER A 225 12.79 12.11 10.01
C SER A 225 13.32 10.78 10.55
N LEU A 226 12.51 10.06 11.34
CA LEU A 226 12.85 8.71 11.82
C LEU A 226 12.87 7.69 10.68
N LYS A 227 12.01 7.83 9.65
CA LYS A 227 12.06 6.99 8.45
C LYS A 227 13.38 7.19 7.72
N ILE A 228 13.83 8.44 7.51
CA ILE A 228 15.13 8.77 6.91
C ILE A 228 16.29 8.12 7.69
N VAL A 229 16.30 8.25 9.02
CA VAL A 229 17.33 7.65 9.89
C VAL A 229 17.37 6.13 9.76
N ARG A 230 16.20 5.47 9.70
CA ARG A 230 16.13 4.01 9.51
C ARG A 230 16.67 3.59 8.15
N VAL A 231 16.33 4.30 7.08
CA VAL A 231 16.83 4.03 5.72
C VAL A 231 18.34 4.19 5.66
N LEU A 232 18.89 5.29 6.17
CA LEU A 232 20.35 5.53 6.22
C LEU A 232 21.07 4.46 7.05
N ARG A 233 20.48 4.02 8.17
CA ARG A 233 21.05 2.96 9.01
C ARG A 233 21.05 1.60 8.31
N ALA A 234 19.95 1.24 7.65
CA ALA A 234 19.84 -0.01 6.89
C ALA A 234 20.87 -0.06 5.74
N ALA A 235 21.22 1.10 5.20
CA ALA A 235 22.26 1.27 4.18
C ALA A 235 23.71 1.35 4.72
N GLY A 236 23.92 1.25 6.04
CA GLY A 236 25.26 1.38 6.64
C GLY A 236 25.81 2.82 6.72
N ARG A 237 25.03 3.84 6.32
CA ARG A 237 25.40 5.27 6.36
C ARG A 237 25.17 5.88 7.74
N HIS A 238 25.84 5.31 8.74
CA HIS A 238 25.62 5.64 10.15
C HIS A 238 25.90 7.10 10.51
N THR A 239 26.94 7.70 9.92
CA THR A 239 27.31 9.11 10.18
C THR A 239 26.21 10.07 9.75
N GLU A 240 25.61 9.83 8.58
CA GLU A 240 24.52 10.64 8.05
C GLU A 240 23.22 10.41 8.80
N ALA A 241 22.95 9.17 9.21
CA ALA A 241 21.82 8.84 10.07
C ALA A 241 21.88 9.61 11.40
N ILE A 242 23.06 9.68 12.03
CA ILE A 242 23.29 10.43 13.27
C ILE A 242 23.12 11.93 13.03
N ALA A 243 23.71 12.48 11.97
CA ALA A 243 23.58 13.90 11.62
C ALA A 243 22.11 14.29 11.39
N HIS A 244 21.36 13.44 10.67
CA HIS A 244 19.94 13.67 10.40
C HIS A 244 19.08 13.57 11.67
N ALA A 245 19.36 12.59 12.55
CA ALA A 245 18.68 12.47 13.85
C ALA A 245 18.93 13.68 14.75
N ALA A 246 20.17 14.17 14.80
CA ALA A 246 20.54 15.36 15.57
C ALA A 246 19.84 16.63 15.05
N LYS A 247 19.70 16.75 13.72
CA LYS A 247 18.95 17.85 13.08
C LYS A 247 17.46 17.80 13.41
N ALA A 248 16.84 16.63 13.31
CA ALA A 248 15.41 16.45 13.61
C ALA A 248 15.08 16.76 15.07
N LEU A 249 15.88 16.23 16.02
CA LEU A 249 15.73 16.49 17.46
C LEU A 249 16.04 17.96 17.82
N GLY A 250 16.99 18.58 17.12
CA GLY A 250 17.35 19.99 17.30
C GLY A 250 16.30 20.97 16.78
N ASN A 251 15.42 20.55 15.87
CA ASN A 251 14.33 21.37 15.32
C ASN A 251 13.04 21.25 16.15
N GLU A 252 12.70 20.09 16.71
CA GLU A 252 11.51 19.95 17.58
C GLU A 252 11.74 20.47 19.01
N ASN A 253 12.99 20.53 19.47
CA ASN A 253 13.35 21.02 20.80
C ASN A 253 14.23 22.28 20.78
N GLY A 254 14.09 23.09 19.72
CA GLY A 254 14.98 24.21 19.37
C GLY A 254 15.21 25.27 20.47
N GLY A 255 14.46 25.27 21.56
CA GLY A 255 14.71 26.12 22.74
C GLY A 255 15.15 25.40 24.02
N ARG A 256 14.78 24.13 24.26
CA ARG A 256 14.84 23.55 25.61
C ARG A 256 15.95 22.52 25.86
N ILE A 257 16.50 21.84 24.84
CA ILE A 257 17.43 20.70 25.07
C ILE A 257 18.87 20.97 24.62
N ARG A 258 19.11 21.95 23.74
CA ARG A 258 20.49 22.30 23.31
C ARG A 258 21.34 22.90 24.43
N GLY A 259 20.76 23.78 25.25
CA GLY A 259 21.48 24.38 26.38
C GLY A 259 21.97 23.35 27.40
N PRO A 260 21.09 22.44 27.91
CA PRO A 260 21.47 21.46 28.91
C PRO A 260 22.49 20.42 28.43
N LEU A 261 22.41 19.94 27.18
CA LEU A 261 23.30 18.88 26.67
C LEU A 261 24.70 19.40 26.35
N VAL A 262 24.81 20.58 25.73
CA VAL A 262 26.11 21.22 25.47
C VAL A 262 26.76 21.61 26.79
N ALA A 263 26.00 22.19 27.73
CA ALA A 263 26.51 22.51 29.05
C ALA A 263 26.85 21.26 29.89
N ALA A 264 26.17 20.13 29.67
CA ALA A 264 26.51 18.86 30.32
C ALA A 264 27.79 18.24 29.77
N LEU A 265 28.03 18.32 28.46
CA LEU A 265 29.28 17.87 27.83
C LEU A 265 30.47 18.76 28.20
N GLU A 266 30.28 20.07 28.26
CA GLU A 266 31.30 21.01 28.72
C GLU A 266 31.61 20.85 30.22
N ARG A 267 30.60 20.55 31.06
CA ARG A 267 30.81 20.20 32.48
C ARG A 267 31.51 18.86 32.65
N ALA A 268 31.17 17.86 31.84
CA ALA A 268 31.81 16.54 31.87
C ALA A 268 33.28 16.58 31.43
N GLN A 269 33.67 17.52 30.56
CA GLN A 269 35.07 17.72 30.18
C GLN A 269 35.90 18.51 31.23
N ARG A 270 35.26 19.24 32.16
CA ARG A 270 35.95 20.21 33.03
C ARG A 270 35.98 19.91 34.53
N ALA A 271 35.43 18.80 35.02
CA ALA A 271 35.40 18.59 36.48
C ALA A 271 35.96 17.21 36.92
N PRO A 272 36.90 17.18 37.88
CA PRO A 272 36.95 16.11 38.89
C PRO A 272 35.87 16.31 39.96
N ALA A 273 35.63 15.25 40.75
CA ALA A 273 34.47 14.96 41.61
C ALA A 273 34.07 16.00 42.71
N PRO A 274 32.83 15.94 43.26
CA PRO A 274 32.06 17.12 43.70
C PRO A 274 31.86 17.28 45.23
N ALA A 275 31.38 18.47 45.64
CA ALA A 275 30.67 18.76 46.89
C ALA A 275 29.78 20.03 46.74
N PRO A 276 28.72 20.23 47.57
CA PRO A 276 27.41 20.61 47.06
C PRO A 276 26.87 22.01 47.45
N ALA A 277 25.73 22.32 46.79
CA ALA A 277 24.61 23.18 47.21
C ALA A 277 24.74 24.69 47.06
N LEU A 278 23.78 25.29 46.33
CA LEU A 278 22.80 26.27 46.83
C LEU A 278 21.84 26.69 45.70
N VAL A 279 20.54 26.57 45.98
CA VAL A 279 19.41 27.15 45.23
C VAL A 279 19.26 28.61 45.69
N PRO A 280 18.83 29.54 44.83
CA PRO A 280 17.59 30.30 45.13
C PRO A 280 16.76 30.57 43.85
N GLU A 281 15.46 30.29 43.85
CA GLU A 281 14.31 31.11 44.32
C GLU A 281 13.64 31.93 43.21
N SER A 282 12.32 31.95 43.31
CA SER A 282 11.30 32.23 42.30
C SER A 282 10.86 33.69 42.25
N GLN A 283 10.00 33.98 41.25
CA GLN A 283 8.79 34.84 41.24
C GLN A 283 8.81 35.97 40.18
N PRO A 284 7.64 36.56 39.81
CA PRO A 284 6.42 35.95 39.27
C PRO A 284 5.87 36.72 38.02
N GLU A 285 4.75 36.25 37.46
CA GLU A 285 3.98 36.84 36.33
C GLU A 285 3.44 38.26 36.59
N PRO A 286 2.95 38.95 35.54
CA PRO A 286 1.50 39.13 35.44
C PRO A 286 0.90 39.11 34.01
N GLU A 287 -0.21 38.40 33.86
CA GLU A 287 -1.38 38.72 32.98
C GLU A 287 -2.39 39.57 33.81
N PRO A 288 -3.49 40.19 33.29
CA PRO A 288 -4.22 39.89 32.04
C PRO A 288 -4.80 41.11 31.27
N GLY A 289 -5.42 40.89 30.10
CA GLY A 289 -6.51 41.73 29.63
C GLY A 289 -6.86 41.62 28.14
N PRO A 290 -8.15 41.58 27.76
CA PRO A 290 -8.65 40.81 26.63
C PRO A 290 -9.00 41.70 25.42
N GLU A 291 -8.60 41.30 24.22
CA GLU A 291 -9.21 41.82 23.00
C GLU A 291 -9.59 40.66 22.08
N SER A 292 -10.90 40.52 21.94
CA SER A 292 -11.61 39.64 21.05
C SER A 292 -11.32 40.01 19.59
N GLU A 293 -10.68 39.11 18.87
CA GLU A 293 -10.76 39.07 17.41
C GLU A 293 -11.29 37.69 17.01
N SER A 294 -12.57 37.68 16.67
CA SER A 294 -13.34 36.69 15.90
C SER A 294 -12.53 35.56 15.28
N GLU A 295 -12.59 34.38 15.91
CA GLU A 295 -12.16 33.12 15.31
C GLU A 295 -13.03 32.80 14.07
N PRO A 296 -12.44 32.33 12.96
CA PRO A 296 -13.21 31.82 11.83
C PRO A 296 -13.98 30.60 12.31
N GLU A 297 -15.28 30.50 12.00
CA GLU A 297 -16.19 29.41 12.40
C GLU A 297 -15.45 28.06 12.43
N SER A 298 -15.05 27.62 13.62
CA SER A 298 -14.26 26.43 13.79
C SER A 298 -15.19 25.24 13.60
N VAL A 299 -15.26 24.75 12.35
CA VAL A 299 -16.08 23.60 11.98
C VAL A 299 -15.86 22.48 12.99
N ASP A 300 -16.92 22.13 13.71
CA ASP A 300 -16.83 21.18 14.82
C ASP A 300 -16.80 19.74 14.30
N VAL A 301 -15.84 18.97 14.78
CA VAL A 301 -15.66 17.55 14.43
C VAL A 301 -16.90 16.75 14.84
N ALA A 302 -17.51 17.07 15.98
CA ALA A 302 -18.72 16.38 16.44
C ALA A 302 -19.93 16.68 15.54
N ALA A 303 -20.08 17.93 15.08
CA ALA A 303 -21.14 18.30 14.14
C ALA A 303 -21.01 17.57 12.80
N LEU A 304 -19.80 17.51 12.24
CA LEU A 304 -19.55 16.76 10.99
C LEU A 304 -19.81 15.26 11.13
N LEU A 305 -19.48 14.68 12.29
CA LEU A 305 -19.78 13.27 12.57
C LEU A 305 -21.30 13.03 12.71
N ALA A 306 -22.03 13.95 13.33
CA ALA A 306 -23.50 13.85 13.44
C ALA A 306 -24.19 13.87 12.07
N GLU A 307 -23.61 14.57 11.08
CA GLU A 307 -24.04 14.61 9.69
C GLU A 307 -23.54 13.42 8.83
N ASP A 308 -22.90 12.41 9.45
CA ASP A 308 -22.22 11.28 8.78
C ASP A 308 -21.09 11.69 7.80
N ARG A 309 -20.56 12.91 7.90
CA ARG A 309 -19.47 13.45 7.06
C ARG A 309 -18.11 13.08 7.63
N GLY A 310 -17.88 11.78 7.83
CA GLY A 310 -16.72 11.26 8.56
C GLY A 310 -15.36 11.65 7.96
N ASP A 311 -15.28 11.87 6.66
CA ASP A 311 -14.03 12.19 5.94
C ASP A 311 -13.61 13.63 6.18
N GLU A 312 -14.59 14.53 6.18
CA GLU A 312 -14.41 15.93 6.53
C GLU A 312 -14.08 16.05 8.02
N ALA A 313 -14.80 15.31 8.88
CA ALA A 313 -14.47 15.24 10.30
C ALA A 313 -13.03 14.78 10.54
N TRP A 314 -12.53 13.83 9.74
CA TRP A 314 -11.15 13.33 9.84
C TRP A 314 -10.12 14.38 9.41
N LYS A 315 -10.39 15.12 8.33
CA LYS A 315 -9.53 16.23 7.88
C LYS A 315 -9.47 17.32 8.94
N THR A 316 -10.61 17.70 9.51
CA THR A 316 -10.71 18.70 10.58
C THR A 316 -10.00 18.22 11.86
N ALA A 317 -10.10 16.94 12.20
CA ALA A 317 -9.42 16.35 13.35
C ALA A 317 -7.89 16.28 13.23
N ALA A 318 -7.32 16.50 12.04
CA ALA A 318 -5.87 16.50 11.84
C ALA A 318 -5.16 17.64 12.60
N GLY A 319 -5.85 18.78 12.78
CA GLY A 319 -5.34 19.96 13.48
C GLY A 319 -5.67 20.03 14.97
N ARG A 320 -6.40 19.05 15.52
CA ARG A 320 -6.85 19.04 16.93
C ARG A 320 -6.09 18.02 17.76
N GLU A 321 -6.11 18.19 19.08
CA GLU A 321 -5.53 17.20 19.98
C GLU A 321 -6.31 15.87 19.89
N PRO A 322 -5.65 14.73 19.69
CA PRO A 322 -6.34 13.44 19.55
C PRO A 322 -7.26 13.10 20.72
N ALA A 323 -6.89 13.50 21.95
CA ALA A 323 -7.68 13.25 23.15
C ALA A 323 -9.04 13.95 23.13
N GLU A 324 -9.14 15.13 22.51
CA GLU A 324 -10.38 15.92 22.41
C GLU A 324 -11.38 15.30 21.45
N VAL A 325 -10.90 14.70 20.35
CA VAL A 325 -11.76 14.16 19.29
C VAL A 325 -12.14 12.70 19.48
N ILE A 326 -11.38 11.93 20.29
CA ILE A 326 -11.65 10.51 20.57
C ILE A 326 -13.08 10.26 21.07
N PRO A 327 -13.63 11.03 22.04
CA PRO A 327 -15.00 10.84 22.50
C PRO A 327 -16.04 10.99 21.39
N ALA A 328 -15.91 12.01 20.54
CA ALA A 328 -16.83 12.25 19.43
C ALA A 328 -16.85 11.08 18.42
N TYR A 329 -15.68 10.50 18.13
CA TYR A 329 -15.59 9.32 17.28
C TYR A 329 -16.20 8.07 17.94
N ARG A 330 -16.06 7.88 19.26
CA ARG A 330 -16.71 6.78 19.98
C ARG A 330 -18.23 6.91 19.92
N ASP A 331 -18.77 8.07 20.26
CA ASP A 331 -20.21 8.33 20.23
C ASP A 331 -20.79 8.09 18.84
N HIS A 332 -20.11 8.55 17.80
CA HIS A 332 -20.54 8.34 16.43
C HIS A 332 -20.53 6.86 16.02
N VAL A 333 -19.52 6.07 16.44
CA VAL A 333 -19.50 4.62 16.22
C VAL A 333 -20.71 3.94 16.88
N GLU A 334 -21.03 4.27 18.13
CA GLU A 334 -22.20 3.73 18.83
C GLU A 334 -23.50 4.09 18.12
N GLN A 335 -23.65 5.34 17.67
CA GLN A 335 -24.81 5.81 16.90
C GLN A 335 -24.99 5.04 15.60
N LEU A 336 -23.91 4.83 14.84
CA LEU A 336 -23.96 4.04 13.60
C LEU A 336 -24.36 2.58 13.88
N ILE A 337 -23.84 1.98 14.96
CA ILE A 337 -24.18 0.61 15.35
C ILE A 337 -25.65 0.50 15.83
N ALA A 338 -26.22 1.58 16.37
CA ALA A 338 -27.61 1.63 16.81
C ALA A 338 -28.61 1.64 15.65
N ARG A 339 -28.22 2.11 14.45
CA ARG A 339 -29.08 2.17 13.24
C ARG A 339 -29.42 0.80 12.64
N LYS A 340 -28.64 -0.24 12.98
CA LYS A 340 -28.88 -1.67 12.67
C LYS A 340 -28.96 -2.05 11.18
N ASP A 341 -28.45 -1.24 10.28
CA ASP A 341 -28.36 -1.54 8.85
C ASP A 341 -26.92 -1.88 8.40
N ALA A 342 -26.79 -2.47 7.21
CA ALA A 342 -25.49 -2.93 6.70
C ALA A 342 -24.53 -1.78 6.37
N GLN A 343 -25.05 -0.66 5.84
CA GLN A 343 -24.24 0.48 5.45
C GLN A 343 -23.66 1.19 6.68
N SER A 344 -24.45 1.35 7.74
CA SER A 344 -24.01 1.92 9.00
C SER A 344 -22.97 1.04 9.71
N TYR A 345 -23.04 -0.28 9.58
CA TYR A 345 -21.98 -1.17 10.11
C TYR A 345 -20.65 -1.03 9.37
N ALA A 346 -20.68 -0.93 8.03
CA ALA A 346 -19.47 -0.67 7.25
C ALA A 346 -18.86 0.70 7.59
N ARG A 347 -19.71 1.73 7.73
CA ARG A 347 -19.30 3.06 8.20
C ARG A 347 -18.68 3.00 9.60
N ALA A 348 -19.30 2.30 10.54
CA ALA A 348 -18.79 2.13 11.91
C ALA A 348 -17.40 1.47 11.91
N ALA A 349 -17.20 0.45 11.08
CA ALA A 349 -15.90 -0.20 10.93
C ALA A 349 -14.83 0.76 10.35
N GLY A 350 -15.21 1.63 9.41
CA GLY A 350 -14.37 2.72 8.91
C GLY A 350 -13.98 3.73 10.02
N GLN A 351 -14.94 4.14 10.85
CA GLN A 351 -14.67 5.06 11.96
C GLN A 351 -13.81 4.42 13.06
N LEU A 352 -13.95 3.11 13.31
CA LEU A 352 -13.08 2.36 14.21
C LEU A 352 -11.61 2.34 13.74
N ARG A 353 -11.34 2.32 12.42
CA ARG A 353 -9.97 2.45 11.90
C ARG A 353 -9.36 3.82 12.20
N ARG A 354 -10.17 4.87 12.09
CA ARG A 354 -9.78 6.26 12.43
C ARG A 354 -9.54 6.40 13.92
N LEU A 355 -10.45 5.88 14.74
CA LEU A 355 -10.34 5.86 16.19
C LEU A 355 -9.07 5.11 16.67
N ARG A 356 -8.73 3.98 16.05
CA ARG A 356 -7.45 3.28 16.30
C ARG A 356 -6.24 4.17 16.07
N THR A 357 -6.29 4.98 15.01
CA THR A 357 -5.20 5.89 14.64
C THR A 357 -5.09 7.06 15.62
N LEU A 358 -6.22 7.58 16.11
CA LEU A 358 -6.26 8.61 17.16
C LEU A 358 -5.68 8.10 18.48
N HIS A 359 -6.08 6.92 18.95
CA HIS A 359 -5.52 6.32 20.16
C HIS A 359 -4.02 6.03 20.03
N LYS A 360 -3.54 5.62 18.84
CA LYS A 360 -2.10 5.45 18.59
C LYS A 360 -1.35 6.79 18.68
N ARG A 361 -1.92 7.87 18.15
CA ARG A 361 -1.34 9.24 18.23
C ARG A 361 -1.34 9.79 19.65
N ALA A 362 -2.35 9.44 20.45
CA ALA A 362 -2.50 9.82 21.86
C ALA A 362 -1.65 8.96 22.83
N GLY A 363 -0.98 7.91 22.34
CA GLY A 363 -0.27 6.96 23.22
C GLY A 363 -1.18 6.06 24.06
N THR A 364 -2.48 6.00 23.76
CA THR A 364 -3.53 5.27 24.50
C THR A 364 -4.01 4.02 23.72
N ALA A 365 -3.09 3.30 23.08
CA ALA A 365 -3.41 2.15 22.24
C ALA A 365 -4.11 1.00 23.01
N ASP A 366 -3.78 0.83 24.29
CA ASP A 366 -4.38 -0.19 25.15
C ASP A 366 -5.87 0.10 25.44
N GLU A 367 -6.23 1.39 25.57
CA GLU A 367 -7.63 1.81 25.76
C GLU A 367 -8.50 1.51 24.53
N PHE A 368 -7.92 1.61 23.33
CA PHE A 368 -8.59 1.19 22.11
C PHE A 368 -8.81 -0.32 22.09
N GLY A 369 -7.82 -1.10 22.53
CA GLY A 369 -7.92 -2.56 22.63
C GLY A 369 -9.06 -2.98 23.57
N SER A 370 -9.12 -2.37 24.76
CA SER A 370 -10.19 -2.59 25.74
C SER A 370 -11.57 -2.20 25.20
N TYR A 371 -11.68 -1.01 24.58
CA TYR A 371 -12.92 -0.55 23.96
C TYR A 371 -13.41 -1.50 22.86
N LEU A 372 -12.51 -1.93 21.97
CA LEU A 372 -12.86 -2.84 20.88
C LEU A 372 -13.30 -4.21 21.40
N ALA A 373 -12.66 -4.72 22.46
CA ALA A 373 -13.05 -5.98 23.09
C ALA A 373 -14.47 -5.89 23.68
N GLU A 374 -14.77 -4.82 24.41
CA GLU A 374 -16.08 -4.57 24.99
C GLU A 374 -17.16 -4.39 23.91
N LEU A 375 -16.86 -3.64 22.85
CA LEU A 375 -17.74 -3.44 21.71
C LEU A 375 -18.07 -4.77 21.01
N ALA A 376 -17.04 -5.60 20.77
CA ALA A 376 -17.20 -6.90 20.13
C ALA A 376 -18.02 -7.88 20.98
N GLU A 377 -17.85 -7.88 22.31
CA GLU A 377 -18.65 -8.72 23.21
C GLU A 377 -20.10 -8.24 23.28
N THR A 378 -20.31 -6.93 23.43
CA THR A 378 -21.65 -6.30 23.47
C THR A 378 -22.45 -6.58 22.19
N HIS A 379 -21.76 -6.60 21.05
CA HIS A 379 -22.39 -6.80 19.74
C HIS A 379 -22.10 -8.14 19.08
N ARG A 380 -21.70 -9.16 19.85
CA ARG A 380 -21.35 -10.50 19.33
C ARG A 380 -22.43 -11.17 18.47
N ARG A 381 -23.72 -10.83 18.70
CA ARG A 381 -24.87 -11.35 17.93
C ARG A 381 -25.09 -10.62 16.58
N LYS A 382 -24.49 -9.44 16.39
CA LYS A 382 -24.56 -8.67 15.13
C LYS A 382 -23.48 -9.19 14.17
N THR A 383 -23.66 -10.38 13.61
CA THR A 383 -22.66 -11.07 12.78
C THR A 383 -22.13 -10.23 11.62
N ARG A 384 -23.01 -9.46 10.95
CA ARG A 384 -22.62 -8.52 9.90
C ARG A 384 -21.67 -7.41 10.39
N LEU A 385 -21.90 -6.85 11.58
CA LEU A 385 -20.99 -5.87 12.17
C LEU A 385 -19.61 -6.48 12.46
N ILE A 386 -19.59 -7.70 13.02
CA ILE A 386 -18.34 -8.41 13.30
C ILE A 386 -17.58 -8.72 12.00
N GLU A 387 -18.29 -9.07 10.93
CA GLU A 387 -17.72 -9.28 9.60
C GLU A 387 -17.10 -8.00 9.04
N GLU A 388 -17.81 -6.86 9.11
CA GLU A 388 -17.29 -5.56 8.66
C GLU A 388 -16.08 -5.11 9.48
N ILE A 389 -16.04 -5.36 10.80
CA ILE A 389 -14.85 -5.08 11.63
C ILE A 389 -13.66 -5.95 11.21
N ARG A 390 -13.87 -7.22 10.85
CA ARG A 390 -12.82 -8.11 10.33
C ARG A 390 -12.33 -7.69 8.96
N LYS A 391 -13.24 -7.36 8.03
CA LYS A 391 -12.91 -6.77 6.71
C LYS A 391 -12.13 -5.46 6.89
N ALA A 392 -12.45 -4.72 7.94
CA ALA A 392 -11.70 -3.52 8.31
C ALA A 392 -10.24 -3.80 8.78
N ARG A 393 -9.77 -5.05 8.79
CA ARG A 393 -8.42 -5.46 9.25
C ARG A 393 -8.11 -4.98 10.68
N ILE A 394 -9.15 -4.83 11.50
CA ILE A 394 -9.02 -4.53 12.92
C ILE A 394 -8.93 -5.88 13.63
N ALA A 395 -7.79 -6.14 14.27
CA ALA A 395 -7.58 -7.39 15.00
C ALA A 395 -8.52 -7.42 16.21
N LEU A 396 -9.57 -8.25 16.12
CA LEU A 396 -10.42 -8.54 17.25
C LEU A 396 -9.64 -9.39 18.25
N PRO A 397 -9.55 -8.99 19.53
CA PRO A 397 -8.92 -9.83 20.54
C PRO A 397 -9.64 -11.17 20.61
N LYS A 398 -8.86 -12.26 20.79
CA LYS A 398 -9.43 -13.61 20.93
C LYS A 398 -10.37 -13.59 22.14
N ALA A 399 -11.63 -13.99 21.93
CA ALA A 399 -12.57 -14.20 23.02
C ALA A 399 -11.95 -15.17 24.01
N VAL A 400 -11.64 -14.67 25.21
CA VAL A 400 -11.26 -15.53 26.33
C VAL A 400 -12.55 -16.26 26.70
N LYS A 401 -12.61 -17.56 26.40
CA LYS A 401 -13.65 -18.43 26.94
C LYS A 401 -13.53 -18.36 28.46
N GLN A 402 -14.53 -17.79 29.13
CA GLN A 402 -14.75 -18.05 30.55
C GLN A 402 -15.26 -19.47 30.73
#